data_AF-A0A7W5C1N8-F1
#
_entry.id   AF-A0A7W5C1N8-F1
#
_cell.length_a   1.000
_cell.length_b   1.000
_cell.length_c   1.000
_cell.angle_alpha   90.00
_cell.angle_beta   90.00
_cell.angle_gamma   90.00
#
_symmetry.space_group_name_H-M   'P 1'
#
loop_
_entity.id
_entity.type
_entity.pdbx_description
1 polymer ?
#
loop_
_entity_poly.entity_id
_entity_poly.type
_entity_poly.pdbx_seq_one_letter_code
_entity_poly.pdbx_strand_id
1 'polypeptide(L)'
;MQSSRPYIARALYEWLLDNELTPYAVVDAELEGVEVPRQFVQNGQIVLNLGVSAIRDLSMTNEAIAFSARFGGQPMQIMVPIEALIALYARENGVGMVFGHEPVMPGVDVDDEQAPQADAPGLSSVEAEGESTDDESKEEKEEAPKKGRPSLRVVK
;
A
#
# COMPACT_ATOMS: atom_id res chain seq x y z
N MET A 1 4.89 -9.63 -8.62
CA MET A 1 3.78 -9.08 -7.81
C MET A 1 3.68 -7.58 -8.08
N GLN A 2 2.48 -6.97 -8.06
CA GLN A 2 2.38 -5.50 -8.13
C GLN A 2 2.45 -4.91 -6.72
N SER A 3 3.26 -3.86 -6.56
CA SER A 3 3.47 -3.21 -5.28
C SER A 3 2.26 -2.36 -4.85
N SER A 4 1.99 -2.33 -3.55
CA SER A 4 1.03 -1.43 -2.91
C SER A 4 1.60 -0.02 -2.71
N ARG A 5 2.92 0.07 -2.54
CA ARG A 5 3.72 1.26 -2.31
C ARG A 5 3.42 2.45 -3.23
N PRO A 6 3.29 2.33 -4.56
CA PRO A 6 3.07 3.50 -5.43
C PRO A 6 1.67 4.10 -5.25
N TYR A 7 0.67 3.28 -4.90
CA TYR A 7 -0.69 3.74 -4.62
C TYR A 7 -0.75 4.50 -3.30
N ILE A 8 -0.09 3.96 -2.27
CA ILE A 8 0.00 4.61 -0.95
C ILE A 8 0.83 5.90 -1.04
N ALA A 9 1.93 5.89 -1.79
CA ALA A 9 2.75 7.08 -2.03
C ALA A 9 1.97 8.21 -2.72
N ARG A 10 1.16 7.92 -3.74
CA ARG A 10 0.28 8.91 -4.39
C ARG A 10 -0.75 9.48 -3.40
N ALA A 11 -1.49 8.62 -2.71
CA ALA A 11 -2.52 9.05 -1.77
C ALA A 11 -1.96 9.88 -0.60
N LEU A 12 -0.78 9.50 -0.09
CA LEU A 12 -0.08 10.25 0.95
C LEU A 12 0.47 11.58 0.43
N TYR A 13 1.02 11.61 -0.79
CA TYR A 13 1.49 12.85 -1.43
C TYR A 13 0.35 13.86 -1.60
N GLU A 14 -0.80 13.43 -2.15
CA GLU A 14 -1.99 14.29 -2.30
C GLU A 14 -2.50 14.78 -0.95
N TRP A 15 -2.65 13.88 0.05
CA TRP A 15 -3.07 14.25 1.40
C TRP A 15 -2.13 15.27 2.07
N LEU A 16 -0.81 15.15 1.88
CA LEU A 16 0.15 16.11 2.41
C LEU A 16 -0.04 17.51 1.79
N LEU A 17 -0.29 17.59 0.48
CA LEU A 17 -0.55 18.86 -0.20
C LEU A 17 -1.89 19.49 0.20
N ASP A 18 -2.95 18.69 0.34
CA ASP A 18 -4.27 19.15 0.80
C ASP A 18 -4.24 19.74 2.22
N ASN A 19 -3.23 19.40 3.03
CA ASN A 19 -2.98 19.95 4.36
C ASN A 19 -1.93 21.08 4.38
N GLU A 20 -1.59 21.65 3.21
CA GLU A 20 -0.60 22.72 3.04
C GLU A 20 0.84 22.37 3.51
N LEU A 21 1.18 21.08 3.57
CA LEU A 21 2.50 20.58 3.99
C LEU A 21 3.44 20.38 2.79
N THR A 22 4.75 20.45 3.01
CA THR A 22 5.75 20.21 1.95
C THR A 22 6.17 18.74 1.93
N PRO A 23 5.84 17.94 0.90
CA PRO A 23 6.20 16.52 0.85
C PRO A 23 7.70 16.35 0.57
N TYR A 24 8.37 15.56 1.40
CA TYR A 24 9.78 15.20 1.29
C TYR A 24 9.89 13.67 1.20
N ALA A 25 10.62 13.17 0.20
CA ALA A 25 10.88 11.75 0.03
C ALA A 25 12.30 11.40 0.50
N VAL A 26 12.43 10.31 1.26
CA VAL A 26 13.73 9.66 1.52
C VAL A 26 13.88 8.53 0.51
N VAL A 27 15.01 8.52 -0.18
CA VAL A 27 15.30 7.59 -1.28
C VAL A 27 16.62 6.89 -1.04
N ASP A 28 16.64 5.58 -1.25
CA ASP A 28 17.86 4.79 -1.38
C ASP A 28 18.51 5.15 -2.72
N ALA A 29 19.72 5.70 -2.70
CA ALA A 29 20.44 6.06 -3.92
C ALA A 29 21.31 4.90 -4.45
N GLU A 30 21.54 3.84 -3.68
CA GLU A 30 22.42 2.72 -4.07
C GLU A 30 21.71 1.67 -4.93
N LEU A 31 20.36 1.64 -4.90
CA LEU A 31 19.56 0.77 -5.76
C LEU A 31 19.70 1.09 -7.26
N GLU A 32 19.57 0.03 -8.07
CA GLU A 32 19.64 0.10 -9.52
C GLU A 32 18.50 0.95 -10.10
N GLY A 33 18.78 1.67 -11.20
CA GLY A 33 17.83 2.58 -11.84
C GLY A 33 17.64 3.93 -11.13
N VAL A 34 18.23 4.17 -9.96
CA VAL A 34 18.10 5.45 -9.24
C VAL A 34 19.00 6.53 -9.88
N GLU A 35 18.38 7.45 -10.62
CA GLU A 35 19.01 8.61 -11.24
C GLU A 35 18.83 9.85 -10.35
N VAL A 36 19.84 10.12 -9.52
CA VAL A 36 19.89 11.28 -8.63
C VAL A 36 21.27 11.95 -8.64
N PRO A 37 21.39 13.25 -8.32
CA PRO A 37 22.67 13.96 -8.34
C PRO A 37 23.56 13.51 -7.17
N ARG A 38 24.48 12.58 -7.48
CA ARG A 38 25.30 11.83 -6.50
C ARG A 38 26.05 12.70 -5.48
N GLN A 39 26.37 13.95 -5.81
CA GLN A 39 27.01 14.91 -4.90
C GLN A 39 26.14 15.34 -3.69
N PHE A 40 24.83 15.07 -3.70
CA PHE A 40 23.90 15.33 -2.57
C PHE A 40 23.52 14.05 -1.80
N VAL A 41 24.04 12.88 -2.19
CA VAL A 41 23.82 11.61 -1.50
C VAL A 41 24.67 11.57 -0.23
N GLN A 42 24.08 11.12 0.88
CA GLN A 42 24.74 10.97 2.18
C GLN A 42 24.36 9.61 2.77
N ASN A 43 25.36 8.80 3.17
CA ASN A 43 25.15 7.45 3.73
C ASN A 43 24.25 6.56 2.84
N GLY A 44 24.49 6.56 1.52
CA GLY A 44 23.70 5.81 0.55
C GLY A 44 22.31 6.39 0.25
N GLN A 45 21.86 7.43 0.96
CA GLN A 45 20.50 7.98 0.84
C GLN A 45 20.49 9.41 0.30
N ILE A 46 19.37 9.83 -0.27
CA ILE A 46 19.09 11.23 -0.61
C ILE A 46 17.69 11.63 -0.16
N VAL A 47 17.56 12.88 0.30
CA VAL A 47 16.27 13.48 0.65
C VAL A 47 15.87 14.45 -0.45
N LEU A 48 14.70 14.23 -1.05
CA LEU A 48 14.18 14.97 -2.19
C LEU A 48 12.95 15.77 -1.77
N ASN A 49 12.97 17.08 -2.01
CA ASN A 49 11.79 17.93 -1.84
C ASN A 49 10.85 17.72 -3.05
N LEU A 50 9.64 17.24 -2.80
CA LEU A 50 8.60 17.02 -3.81
C LEU A 50 7.50 18.09 -3.79
N GLY A 51 7.65 19.15 -3.00
CA GLY A 51 6.70 20.28 -2.98
C GLY A 51 6.55 20.92 -4.37
N VAL A 52 5.31 21.29 -4.71
CA VAL A 52 4.91 21.78 -6.05
C VAL A 52 5.76 22.96 -6.57
N SER A 53 6.35 23.76 -5.68
CA SER A 53 7.23 24.87 -6.02
C SER A 53 8.70 24.50 -6.28
N ALA A 54 9.13 23.29 -5.87
CA ALA A 54 10.51 22.81 -5.95
C ALA A 54 10.77 21.93 -7.18
N ILE A 55 9.71 21.32 -7.73
CA ILE A 55 9.77 20.35 -8.82
C ILE A 55 8.91 20.78 -10.01
N ARG A 56 9.09 20.09 -11.13
CA ARG A 56 8.27 20.20 -12.33
C ARG A 56 8.00 18.84 -12.93
N ASP A 57 6.89 18.76 -13.66
CA ASP A 57 6.58 17.64 -14.55
C ASP A 57 6.61 16.29 -13.79
N LEU A 58 6.06 16.29 -12.56
CA LEU A 58 5.99 15.12 -11.68
C LEU A 58 5.13 14.02 -12.29
N SER A 59 5.74 12.85 -12.45
CA SER A 59 5.08 11.60 -12.77
C SER A 59 5.33 10.61 -11.62
N MET A 60 4.28 10.05 -11.05
CA MET A 60 4.36 9.01 -10.02
C MET A 60 3.61 7.78 -10.52
N THR A 61 4.29 6.93 -11.29
CA THR A 61 3.70 5.72 -11.89
C THR A 61 3.74 4.54 -10.91
N ASN A 62 3.44 3.33 -11.38
CA ASN A 62 3.66 2.11 -10.57
C ASN A 62 5.12 1.64 -10.57
N GLU A 63 5.93 2.15 -11.50
CA GLU A 63 7.31 1.72 -11.72
C GLU A 63 8.30 2.70 -11.08
N ALA A 64 8.09 4.01 -11.27
CA ALA A 64 8.98 5.05 -10.78
C ALA A 64 8.26 6.37 -10.44
N ILE A 65 8.92 7.15 -9.58
CA ILE A 65 8.73 8.59 -9.43
C ILE A 65 9.75 9.29 -10.33
N ALA A 66 9.30 10.16 -11.23
CA ALA A 66 10.16 10.95 -12.10
C ALA A 66 9.72 12.42 -12.11
N PHE A 67 10.68 13.35 -12.07
CA PHE A 67 10.42 14.79 -12.10
C PHE A 67 11.67 15.57 -12.49
N SER A 68 11.50 16.83 -12.89
CA SER A 68 12.59 17.79 -13.07
C SER A 68 12.72 18.69 -11.84
N ALA A 69 13.95 18.90 -11.35
CA ALA A 69 14.23 19.81 -10.23
C ALA A 69 15.55 20.58 -10.44
N ARG A 70 15.88 21.49 -9.52
CA ARG A 70 17.14 22.28 -9.60
C ARG A 70 18.06 21.98 -8.43
N PHE A 71 19.29 21.58 -8.73
CA PHE A 71 20.35 21.28 -7.76
C PHE A 71 21.52 22.22 -7.99
N GLY A 72 21.91 23.01 -6.97
CA GLY A 72 22.92 24.07 -7.13
C GLY A 72 22.55 25.11 -8.21
N GLY A 73 21.25 25.27 -8.49
CA GLY A 73 20.75 26.11 -9.58
C GLY A 73 20.82 25.49 -10.98
N GLN A 74 21.34 24.27 -11.17
CA GLN A 74 21.29 23.54 -12.45
C GLN A 74 20.03 22.67 -12.54
N PRO A 75 19.29 22.67 -13.67
CA PRO A 75 18.16 21.77 -13.87
C PRO A 75 18.66 20.33 -14.08
N MET A 76 18.04 19.36 -13.42
CA MET A 76 18.35 17.94 -13.54
C MET A 76 17.04 17.14 -13.52
N GLN A 77 16.99 16.09 -14.35
CA GLN A 77 15.93 15.09 -14.28
C GLN A 77 16.26 14.10 -13.16
N ILE A 78 15.23 13.67 -12.45
CA ILE A 78 15.27 12.68 -11.38
C ILE A 78 14.43 11.48 -11.79
N MET A 79 14.95 10.27 -11.55
CA MET A 79 14.20 9.02 -11.65
C MET A 79 14.47 8.16 -10.41
N VAL A 80 13.39 7.71 -9.77
CA VAL A 80 13.42 6.91 -8.54
C VAL A 80 12.47 5.73 -8.73
N PRO A 81 12.97 4.52 -8.99
CA PRO A 81 12.16 3.30 -8.93
C PRO A 81 11.42 3.19 -7.60
N ILE A 82 10.18 2.69 -7.62
CA ILE A 82 9.32 2.65 -6.43
C ILE A 82 9.93 1.80 -5.30
N GLU A 83 10.73 0.81 -5.64
CA GLU A 83 11.49 -0.01 -4.68
C GLU A 83 12.49 0.81 -3.84
N ALA A 84 13.01 1.91 -4.38
CA ALA A 84 13.96 2.81 -3.72
C ALA A 84 13.31 3.91 -2.86
N LEU A 85 11.99 4.04 -2.86
CA LEU A 85 11.28 4.97 -1.97
C LEU A 85 11.24 4.40 -0.53
N ILE A 86 12.11 4.93 0.34
CA ILE A 86 12.20 4.54 1.77
C ILE A 86 11.08 5.20 2.59
N ALA A 87 10.81 6.48 2.37
CA ALA A 87 9.79 7.21 3.14
C ALA A 87 9.24 8.42 2.38
N LEU A 88 8.04 8.86 2.76
CA LEU A 88 7.42 10.10 2.31
C LEU A 88 6.78 10.81 3.51
N TYR A 89 7.15 12.07 3.75
CA TYR A 89 6.76 12.80 4.96
C TYR A 89 6.69 14.32 4.76
N ALA A 90 5.97 15.02 5.64
CA ALA A 90 5.93 16.48 5.72
C ALA A 90 7.22 17.04 6.33
N ARG A 91 7.84 17.99 5.63
CA ARG A 91 9.02 18.72 6.12
C ARG A 91 8.77 19.42 7.46
N GLU A 92 7.55 19.93 7.67
CA GLU A 92 7.20 20.85 8.75
C GLU A 92 7.10 20.17 10.11
N ASN A 93 6.56 18.95 10.16
CA ASN A 93 6.19 18.26 11.39
C ASN A 93 6.58 16.76 11.41
N GLY A 94 7.18 16.24 10.33
CA GLY A 94 7.60 14.84 10.25
C GLY A 94 6.48 13.82 10.00
N VAL A 95 5.22 14.26 9.85
CA VAL A 95 4.08 13.36 9.63
C VAL A 95 4.18 12.71 8.25
N GLY A 96 4.07 11.38 8.19
CA GLY A 96 4.25 10.64 6.95
C GLY A 96 4.30 9.12 7.18
N MET A 97 4.91 8.43 6.22
CA MET A 97 5.08 6.98 6.25
C MET A 97 6.51 6.60 5.89
N VAL A 98 7.06 5.62 6.61
CA VAL A 98 8.22 4.84 6.17
C VAL A 98 7.70 3.57 5.50
N PHE A 99 8.14 3.32 4.27
CA PHE A 99 7.77 2.13 3.51
C PHE A 99 8.69 0.98 3.89
N GLY A 100 8.13 -0.02 4.59
CA GLY A 100 8.83 -1.25 4.91
C GLY A 100 8.87 -2.24 3.74
N HIS A 101 9.19 -3.50 4.06
CA HIS A 101 8.90 -4.62 3.17
C HIS A 101 7.40 -4.70 2.90
N GLU A 102 7.04 -5.03 1.66
CA GLU A 102 5.64 -5.12 1.27
C GLU A 102 4.98 -6.44 1.69
N PRO A 103 3.68 -6.42 2.00
CA PRO A 103 2.92 -7.64 2.25
C PRO A 103 2.75 -8.43 0.94
N VAL A 104 3.29 -9.65 0.90
CA VAL A 104 3.02 -10.59 -0.18
C VAL A 104 1.56 -11.03 -0.08
N MET A 105 0.72 -10.67 -1.06
CA MET A 105 -0.64 -11.23 -1.15
C MET A 105 -0.56 -12.75 -1.36
N PRO A 106 -1.11 -13.58 -0.47
CA PRO A 106 -1.15 -15.03 -0.68
C PRO A 106 -2.12 -15.37 -1.82
N GLY A 107 -1.69 -16.24 -2.75
CA GLY A 107 -2.54 -16.78 -3.81
C GLY A 107 -2.42 -16.13 -5.20
N VAL A 108 -1.30 -15.47 -5.51
CA VAL A 108 -0.89 -15.19 -6.89
C VAL A 108 0.39 -15.96 -7.21
N ASP A 109 0.21 -17.23 -7.52
CA ASP A 109 1.24 -18.06 -8.13
C ASP A 109 1.56 -17.48 -9.51
N VAL A 110 2.79 -17.00 -9.68
CA VAL A 110 3.38 -16.83 -11.01
C VAL A 110 3.92 -18.20 -11.42
N ASP A 111 3.55 -18.67 -12.61
CA ASP A 111 4.02 -19.95 -13.15
C ASP A 111 5.56 -20.01 -13.15
N ASP A 112 6.10 -20.75 -12.20
CA ASP A 112 7.43 -21.35 -12.24
C ASP A 112 7.28 -22.80 -11.74
N GLU A 113 7.75 -23.76 -12.51
CA GLU A 113 7.37 -25.17 -12.36
C GLU A 113 7.94 -25.81 -11.09
N GLN A 114 7.13 -25.92 -10.01
CA GLN A 114 6.89 -27.14 -9.21
C GLN A 114 6.27 -26.84 -7.83
N ALA A 115 4.97 -27.14 -7.68
CA ALA A 115 4.29 -27.11 -6.38
C ALA A 115 4.12 -28.54 -5.79
N PRO A 116 4.65 -28.83 -4.60
CA PRO A 116 4.10 -29.87 -3.74
C PRO A 116 2.85 -29.33 -3.03
N GLN A 117 1.72 -30.03 -3.15
CA GLN A 117 0.49 -29.66 -2.46
C GLN A 117 0.66 -29.73 -0.93
N ALA A 118 0.17 -28.72 -0.23
CA ALA A 118 0.03 -28.72 1.23
C ALA A 118 -1.34 -28.14 1.62
N ASP A 119 -2.06 -28.84 2.49
CA ASP A 119 -3.45 -28.54 2.87
C ASP A 119 -3.65 -27.13 3.43
N ALA A 120 -4.66 -26.43 2.92
CA ALA A 120 -5.16 -25.21 3.52
C ALA A 120 -6.01 -25.55 4.78
N PRO A 121 -5.72 -24.99 5.96
CA PRO A 121 -6.55 -25.21 7.14
C PRO A 121 -7.91 -24.53 6.99
N GLY A 122 -8.98 -25.31 7.08
CA GLY A 122 -10.35 -24.79 7.03
C GLY A 122 -10.69 -23.94 8.26
N LEU A 123 -11.17 -22.72 8.04
CA LEU A 123 -11.68 -21.86 9.10
C LEU A 123 -13.02 -22.40 9.63
N SER A 124 -13.02 -23.03 10.80
CA SER A 124 -14.27 -23.38 11.50
C SER A 124 -14.83 -22.16 12.24
N SER A 125 -16.11 -21.87 12.02
CA SER A 125 -16.82 -20.90 12.86
C SER A 125 -17.02 -21.50 14.25
N VAL A 126 -16.72 -20.73 15.29
CA VAL A 126 -17.09 -21.10 16.66
C VAL A 126 -18.60 -20.92 16.84
N GLU A 127 -19.29 -21.94 17.32
CA GLU A 127 -20.69 -21.83 17.75
C GLU A 127 -20.70 -21.37 19.20
N ALA A 128 -21.43 -20.30 19.49
CA ALA A 128 -21.57 -19.79 20.85
C ALA A 128 -22.69 -20.56 21.56
N GLU A 129 -22.33 -21.43 22.50
CA GLU A 129 -23.29 -22.11 23.37
C GLU A 129 -23.99 -21.08 24.27
N GLY A 130 -25.30 -20.92 24.05
CA GLY A 130 -26.20 -20.11 24.88
C GLY A 130 -27.32 -21.00 25.41
N GLU A 131 -27.09 -21.61 26.57
CA GLU A 131 -28.02 -22.52 27.24
C GLU A 131 -29.18 -21.75 27.91
N SER A 132 -30.43 -22.13 27.61
CA SER A 132 -31.64 -21.78 28.40
C SER A 132 -32.83 -22.68 28.05
N THR A 133 -33.18 -23.56 29.00
CA THR A 133 -34.53 -24.07 29.38
C THR A 133 -35.72 -23.15 29.01
N ASP A 134 -36.98 -23.51 28.73
CA ASP A 134 -37.85 -24.71 28.91
C ASP A 134 -39.21 -24.43 28.17
N ASP A 135 -40.20 -25.31 27.91
CA ASP A 135 -40.39 -26.79 27.92
C ASP A 135 -41.69 -27.14 27.09
N GLU A 136 -42.00 -28.44 26.91
CA GLU A 136 -43.24 -29.11 26.45
C GLU A 136 -43.76 -29.02 24.97
N SER A 137 -44.13 -30.23 24.48
CA SER A 137 -45.28 -30.56 23.61
C SER A 137 -45.24 -30.54 22.05
N LYS A 138 -45.37 -31.77 21.49
CA LYS A 138 -46.09 -32.24 20.26
C LYS A 138 -45.45 -32.28 18.85
N GLU A 139 -45.24 -33.53 18.43
CA GLU A 139 -45.56 -34.23 17.15
C GLU A 139 -45.63 -33.55 15.74
N GLU A 140 -45.02 -34.29 14.80
CA GLU A 140 -45.21 -34.41 13.33
C GLU A 140 -44.72 -33.33 12.32
N LYS A 141 -43.81 -33.80 11.44
CA LYS A 141 -43.54 -33.50 10.00
C LYS A 141 -43.89 -32.13 9.40
N GLU A 142 -42.88 -31.45 8.83
CA GLU A 142 -42.77 -31.15 7.37
C GLU A 142 -41.39 -30.54 7.00
N GLU A 143 -41.15 -30.25 5.71
CA GLU A 143 -39.83 -29.93 5.13
C GLU A 143 -39.13 -28.65 5.66
N ALA A 144 -37.81 -28.70 5.76
CA ALA A 144 -36.99 -27.55 6.17
C ALA A 144 -36.79 -26.50 5.05
N PRO A 145 -37.03 -25.20 5.30
CA PRO A 145 -36.81 -24.14 4.32
C PRO A 145 -35.31 -23.81 4.14
N LYS A 146 -34.91 -23.50 2.90
CA LYS A 146 -33.51 -23.27 2.52
C LYS A 146 -32.97 -21.94 3.07
N LYS A 147 -31.81 -21.98 3.75
CA LYS A 147 -31.04 -20.80 4.22
C LYS A 147 -30.81 -19.81 3.06
N GLY A 148 -31.41 -18.61 3.17
CA GLY A 148 -31.16 -17.51 2.24
C GLY A 148 -29.76 -16.92 2.42
N ARG A 149 -29.07 -16.63 1.30
CA ARG A 149 -27.80 -15.88 1.32
C ARG A 149 -28.06 -14.42 1.71
N PRO A 150 -27.18 -13.78 2.50
CA PRO A 150 -27.31 -12.36 2.82
C PRO A 150 -27.20 -11.52 1.53
N SER A 151 -28.02 -10.48 1.42
CA SER A 151 -27.94 -9.49 0.33
C SER A 151 -27.90 -8.08 0.90
N LEU A 152 -26.94 -7.29 0.42
CA LEU A 152 -26.82 -5.87 0.77
C LEU A 152 -27.96 -5.08 0.12
N ARG A 153 -28.64 -4.23 0.89
CA ARG A 153 -29.61 -3.27 0.37
C ARG A 153 -29.06 -1.86 0.48
N VAL A 154 -29.10 -1.13 -0.64
CA VAL A 154 -28.78 0.30 -0.69
C VAL A 154 -29.93 1.07 -0.03
N VAL A 155 -29.61 1.88 0.97
CA VAL A 155 -30.53 2.88 1.55
C VAL A 155 -30.41 4.17 0.74
N LYS A 156 -31.51 4.88 0.53
CA LYS A 156 -31.59 6.12 -0.24
C LYS A 156 -32.02 7.28 0.65
#